data_AF-A0A7C2A078-F1
#
_entry.id   AF-A0A7C2A078-F1
#
_cell.length_a   1.000
_cell.length_b   1.000
_cell.length_c   1.000
_cell.angle_alpha   90.00
_cell.angle_beta   90.00
_cell.angle_gamma   90.00
#
_symmetry.space_group_name_H-M   'P 1'
#
loop_
_entity.id
_entity.type
_entity.pdbx_description
1 polymer ?
#
loop_
_entity_poly.entity_id
_entity_poly.type
_entity_poly.pdbx_seq_one_letter_code
_entity_poly.pdbx_strand_id
1 'polypeptide(L)'
;MLGEGLPLSAEWQKEFKALTRWEDSIPMVGTIERSVEITVTDVGSHLGIEQAIEGNVDLLVASEPLPNEKIKQLNNQGISIRCAAEIGYDVIVFVTHLQNKIDSVSEPSIKKILKGEYTHWSDVNPNWEAKPIHFFARTQSGTTSLILKAFTDSDKVRSHFIECASNSDCFNRMLGMHGSTYW
;
A
#
# COMPACT_ATOMS: atom_id res chain seq x y z
N MET A 1 -19.43 6.80 7.79
CA MET A 1 -18.22 7.35 7.15
C MET A 1 -17.34 6.18 6.79
N LEU A 2 -16.90 6.08 5.52
CA LEU A 2 -15.99 5.02 5.05
C LEU A 2 -14.55 5.39 5.46
N GLY A 3 -14.09 4.86 6.60
CA GLY A 3 -12.74 5.08 7.13
C GLY A 3 -12.61 4.62 8.58
N GLU A 4 -11.55 3.85 8.84
CA GLU A 4 -11.11 3.17 10.08
C GLU A 4 -12.19 2.51 10.95
N GLY A 5 -12.08 1.18 11.10
CA GLY A 5 -12.90 0.44 12.08
C GLY A 5 -14.35 0.22 11.67
N LEU A 6 -14.69 0.27 10.38
CA LEU A 6 -16.00 -0.20 9.92
C LEU A 6 -16.00 -1.73 9.80
N PRO A 7 -16.70 -2.47 10.70
CA PRO A 7 -17.13 -3.81 10.33
C PRO A 7 -18.02 -3.71 9.07
N LEU A 8 -18.05 -4.77 8.27
CA LEU A 8 -19.05 -4.92 7.20
C LEU A 8 -20.41 -4.49 7.77
N SER A 9 -21.12 -3.57 7.10
CA SER A 9 -22.36 -3.04 7.65
C SER A 9 -23.32 -4.19 7.99
N ALA A 10 -23.97 -4.13 9.15
CA ALA A 10 -24.90 -5.18 9.57
C ALA A 10 -26.01 -5.38 8.52
N GLU A 11 -26.36 -4.31 7.80
CA GLU A 11 -27.28 -4.33 6.65
C GLU A 11 -26.73 -5.15 5.49
N TRP A 12 -25.47 -4.91 5.07
CA TRP A 12 -24.84 -5.72 4.02
C TRP A 12 -24.71 -7.18 4.43
N GLN A 13 -24.30 -7.47 5.67
CA GLN A 13 -24.19 -8.85 6.15
C GLN A 13 -25.55 -9.55 6.11
N LYS A 14 -26.63 -8.86 6.50
CA LYS A 14 -27.99 -9.37 6.45
C LYS A 14 -28.44 -9.62 5.00
N GLU A 15 -28.18 -8.66 4.10
CA GLU A 15 -28.52 -8.77 2.68
C GLU A 15 -27.74 -9.91 2.01
N PHE A 16 -26.43 -9.99 2.24
CA PHE A 16 -25.56 -11.05 1.75
C PHE A 16 -26.04 -12.43 2.21
N LYS A 17 -26.32 -12.60 3.51
CA LYS A 17 -26.84 -13.87 4.06
C LYS A 17 -28.19 -14.24 3.41
N ALA A 18 -29.08 -13.27 3.20
CA ALA A 18 -30.36 -13.50 2.55
C ALA A 18 -30.21 -13.91 1.07
N LEU A 19 -29.33 -13.24 0.31
CA LEU A 19 -29.09 -13.51 -1.11
C LEU A 19 -28.39 -14.85 -1.34
N THR A 20 -27.37 -15.15 -0.54
CA THR A 20 -26.52 -16.32 -0.74
C THR A 20 -27.03 -17.57 -0.04
N ARG A 21 -28.00 -17.43 0.88
CA ARG A 21 -28.36 -18.47 1.86
C ARG A 21 -27.12 -18.95 2.62
N TRP A 22 -26.26 -18.00 2.99
CA TRP A 22 -25.08 -18.29 3.79
C TRP A 22 -25.50 -18.64 5.21
N GLU A 23 -24.98 -19.75 5.73
CA GLU A 23 -25.22 -20.24 7.08
C GLU A 23 -23.87 -20.35 7.78
N ASP A 24 -23.77 -19.84 9.00
CA ASP A 24 -22.53 -19.86 9.79
C ASP A 24 -22.18 -21.29 10.29
N SER A 25 -23.11 -22.24 10.11
CA SER A 25 -22.96 -23.66 10.44
C SER A 25 -22.54 -24.49 9.23
N ILE A 26 -21.57 -25.40 9.43
CA ILE A 26 -21.21 -26.42 8.43
C ILE A 26 -22.43 -27.33 8.18
N PRO A 27 -22.88 -27.52 6.93
CA PRO A 27 -24.02 -28.39 6.66
C PRO A 27 -23.74 -29.82 7.14
N MET A 28 -24.62 -30.37 8.00
CA MET A 28 -24.51 -31.75 8.49
C MET A 28 -24.74 -32.81 7.40
N VAL A 29 -25.29 -32.43 6.25
CA VAL A 29 -25.53 -33.33 5.11
C VAL A 29 -25.21 -32.59 3.80
N GLY A 30 -24.17 -33.07 3.10
CA GLY A 30 -23.80 -32.62 1.75
C GLY A 30 -22.81 -31.45 1.69
N THR A 31 -22.17 -31.31 0.53
CA THR A 31 -21.22 -30.23 0.20
C THR A 31 -21.89 -29.28 -0.78
N ILE A 32 -22.01 -27.99 -0.42
CA ILE A 32 -22.39 -26.95 -1.39
C ILE A 32 -21.11 -26.40 -1.99
N GLU A 33 -20.80 -26.77 -3.23
CA GLU A 33 -19.72 -26.15 -3.98
C GLU A 33 -20.21 -24.85 -4.62
N ARG A 34 -19.58 -23.72 -4.25
CA ARG A 34 -19.75 -22.43 -4.92
C ARG A 34 -18.41 -22.06 -5.53
N SER A 35 -18.29 -22.16 -6.85
CA SER A 35 -17.11 -21.70 -7.58
C SER A 35 -17.29 -20.23 -7.95
N VAL A 36 -16.38 -19.37 -7.49
CA VAL A 36 -16.28 -17.97 -7.93
C VAL A 36 -14.99 -17.85 -8.71
N GLU A 37 -15.07 -17.27 -9.91
CA GLU A 37 -13.89 -16.91 -10.69
C GLU A 37 -13.60 -15.42 -10.47
N ILE A 38 -12.38 -15.11 -10.07
CA ILE A 38 -11.94 -13.73 -9.80
C ILE A 38 -10.75 -13.44 -10.71
N THR A 39 -10.84 -12.38 -11.50
CA THR A 39 -9.71 -11.84 -12.24
C THR A 39 -9.08 -10.72 -11.42
N VAL A 40 -7.78 -10.84 -11.14
CA VAL A 40 -7.03 -9.84 -10.36
C VAL A 40 -6.12 -9.05 -11.29
N THR A 41 -6.26 -7.73 -11.28
CA THR A 41 -5.39 -6.80 -12.02
C THR A 41 -4.58 -5.98 -11.03
N ASP A 42 -3.26 -6.23 -10.94
CA ASP A 42 -2.37 -5.47 -10.08
C ASP A 42 -1.89 -4.18 -10.77
N VAL A 43 -2.52 -3.05 -10.42
CA VAL A 43 -2.21 -1.72 -10.96
C VAL A 43 -1.80 -0.71 -9.87
N GLY A 44 -1.81 -1.12 -8.60
CA GLY A 44 -1.65 -0.23 -7.45
C GLY A 44 -2.90 0.62 -7.11
N SER A 45 -2.96 1.10 -5.87
CA SER A 45 -4.16 1.76 -5.31
C SER A 45 -4.64 2.98 -6.11
N HIS A 46 -3.74 3.82 -6.63
CA HIS A 46 -4.13 5.06 -7.32
C HIS A 46 -4.89 4.78 -8.61
N LEU A 47 -4.28 3.99 -9.51
CA LEU A 47 -4.92 3.59 -10.77
C LEU A 47 -6.16 2.71 -10.52
N GLY A 48 -6.14 1.87 -9.48
CA GLY A 48 -7.31 1.09 -9.09
C GLY A 48 -8.51 1.97 -8.70
N ILE A 49 -8.28 3.06 -7.98
CA ILE A 49 -9.34 4.04 -7.63
C ILE A 49 -9.88 4.72 -8.90
N GLU A 50 -9.01 5.08 -9.84
CA GLU A 50 -9.45 5.68 -11.12
C GLU A 50 -10.32 4.70 -11.92
N GLN A 51 -9.89 3.44 -12.06
CA GLN A 51 -10.70 2.41 -12.71
C GLN A 51 -12.05 2.17 -12.01
N ALA A 52 -12.08 2.24 -10.68
CA ALA A 52 -13.33 2.14 -9.92
C ALA A 52 -14.27 3.32 -10.21
N ILE A 53 -13.75 4.54 -10.34
CA ILE A 53 -14.55 5.73 -10.69
C ILE A 53 -15.09 5.63 -12.11
N GLU A 54 -14.34 5.03 -13.03
CA GLU A 54 -14.77 4.77 -14.40
C GLU A 54 -15.74 3.58 -14.52
N GLY A 55 -15.97 2.83 -13.44
CA GLY A 55 -16.86 1.66 -13.45
C GLY A 55 -16.24 0.41 -14.08
N ASN A 56 -14.91 0.33 -14.16
CA ASN A 56 -14.18 -0.76 -14.81
C ASN A 56 -13.85 -1.94 -13.86
N VAL A 57 -14.21 -1.86 -12.57
CA VAL A 57 -13.95 -2.91 -11.58
C VAL A 57 -15.15 -3.14 -10.66
N ASP A 58 -15.35 -4.40 -10.25
CA ASP A 58 -16.37 -4.78 -9.26
C ASP A 58 -15.87 -4.70 -7.81
N LEU A 59 -14.57 -4.92 -7.60
CA LEU A 59 -13.92 -4.93 -6.30
C LEU A 59 -12.64 -4.09 -6.35
N LEU A 60 -12.54 -3.10 -5.45
CA LEU A 60 -11.34 -2.31 -5.25
C LEU A 60 -10.63 -2.75 -3.96
N VAL A 61 -9.37 -3.15 -4.08
CA VAL A 61 -8.47 -3.35 -2.94
C VAL A 61 -7.45 -2.21 -2.95
N ALA A 62 -7.40 -1.45 -1.86
CA ALA A 62 -6.53 -0.30 -1.71
C ALA A 62 -5.79 -0.34 -0.38
N SER A 63 -4.56 0.17 -0.37
CA SER A 63 -3.68 0.26 0.80
C SER A 63 -4.13 1.28 1.86
N GLU A 64 -4.99 2.23 1.48
CA GLU A 64 -5.53 3.27 2.36
C GLU A 64 -7.06 3.35 2.18
N PRO A 65 -7.81 3.79 3.20
CA PRO A 65 -9.23 4.12 3.05
C PRO A 65 -9.45 5.15 1.94
N LEU A 66 -10.52 4.98 1.17
CA LEU A 66 -10.92 5.93 0.13
C LEU A 66 -11.17 7.33 0.73
N PRO A 67 -10.52 8.39 0.22
CA PRO A 67 -10.83 9.74 0.63
C PRO A 67 -12.29 10.11 0.34
N ASN A 68 -12.90 10.94 1.19
CA ASN A 68 -14.29 11.41 1.01
C ASN A 68 -14.55 12.04 -0.37
N GLU A 69 -13.53 12.69 -0.96
CA GLU A 69 -13.62 13.23 -2.32
C GLU A 69 -13.82 12.13 -3.37
N LYS A 70 -13.07 11.03 -3.28
CA LYS A 70 -13.17 9.90 -4.21
C LYS A 70 -14.51 9.18 -4.06
N ILE A 71 -15.03 9.06 -2.84
CA ILE A 71 -16.38 8.54 -2.58
C ILE A 71 -17.45 9.41 -3.26
N LYS A 72 -17.33 10.74 -3.18
CA LYS A 72 -18.24 11.65 -3.89
C LYS A 72 -18.14 11.48 -5.40
N GLN A 73 -16.94 11.29 -5.95
CA GLN A 73 -16.75 11.04 -7.38
C GLN A 73 -17.45 9.76 -7.83
N LEU A 74 -17.30 8.66 -7.08
CA LEU A 74 -18.03 7.40 -7.33
C LEU A 74 -19.55 7.61 -7.31
N ASN A 75 -20.07 8.26 -6.27
CA ASN A 75 -21.51 8.53 -6.15
C ASN A 75 -22.04 9.39 -7.31
N ASN A 76 -21.27 10.39 -7.77
CA ASN A 76 -21.64 11.22 -8.91
C ASN A 76 -21.68 10.44 -10.23
N GLN A 77 -20.90 9.36 -10.34
CA GLN A 77 -20.97 8.40 -11.45
C GLN A 77 -22.07 7.35 -11.26
N GLY A 78 -22.90 7.47 -10.22
CA GLY A 78 -23.95 6.50 -9.89
C GLY A 78 -23.42 5.21 -9.25
N ILE A 79 -22.14 5.14 -8.92
CA ILE A 79 -21.49 3.96 -8.34
C ILE A 79 -21.59 4.05 -6.81
N SER A 80 -22.35 3.13 -6.22
CA SER A 80 -22.53 3.05 -4.76
C SER A 80 -21.63 1.98 -4.16
N ILE A 81 -20.77 2.36 -3.21
CA ILE A 81 -19.97 1.41 -2.44
C ILE A 81 -20.92 0.64 -1.50
N ARG A 82 -21.12 -0.66 -1.77
CA ARG A 82 -22.00 -1.53 -0.97
C ARG A 82 -21.42 -1.86 0.40
N CYS A 83 -20.12 -2.10 0.45
CA CYS A 83 -19.39 -2.42 1.66
C CYS A 83 -17.91 -2.05 1.51
N ALA A 84 -17.26 -1.78 2.64
CA ALA A 84 -15.82 -1.70 2.77
C ALA A 84 -15.44 -2.41 4.07
N ALA A 85 -14.33 -3.13 4.06
CA ALA A 85 -13.80 -3.82 5.23
C ALA A 85 -12.29 -3.84 5.17
N GLU A 86 -11.65 -3.77 6.34
CA GLU A 86 -10.23 -4.08 6.49
C GLU A 86 -10.07 -5.60 6.37
N ILE A 87 -9.31 -6.05 5.37
CA ILE A 87 -9.10 -7.48 5.07
C ILE A 87 -7.73 -7.99 5.54
N GLY A 88 -6.84 -7.11 5.96
CA GLY A 88 -5.50 -7.46 6.43
C GLY A 88 -4.65 -6.22 6.73
N TYR A 89 -3.54 -6.46 7.43
CA TYR A 89 -2.48 -5.49 7.64
C TYR A 89 -1.21 -5.98 6.94
N ASP A 90 -0.47 -5.07 6.32
CA ASP A 90 0.89 -5.34 5.86
C ASP A 90 1.92 -4.79 6.84
N VAL A 91 3.15 -5.29 6.74
CA VAL A 91 4.29 -4.72 7.44
C VAL A 91 5.22 -4.14 6.39
N ILE A 92 5.55 -2.86 6.53
CA ILE A 92 6.53 -2.18 5.69
C ILE A 92 7.89 -2.23 6.40
N VAL A 93 8.93 -2.63 5.68
CA VAL A 93 10.26 -2.82 6.25
C VAL A 93 11.31 -2.12 5.41
N PHE A 94 12.04 -1.18 6.00
CA PHE A 94 13.19 -0.60 5.32
C PHE A 94 14.27 -1.66 5.12
N VAL A 95 14.66 -1.86 3.87
CA VAL A 95 15.66 -2.83 3.43
C VAL A 95 16.78 -2.11 2.70
N THR A 96 17.99 -2.64 2.84
CA THR A 96 19.18 -2.04 2.26
C THR A 96 20.04 -3.08 1.56
N HIS A 97 20.93 -2.63 0.67
CA HIS A 97 21.80 -3.52 -0.09
C HIS A 97 22.68 -4.39 0.84
N LEU A 98 22.86 -5.67 0.50
CA LEU A 98 23.54 -6.67 1.35
C LEU A 98 25.01 -6.32 1.71
N GLN A 99 25.68 -5.52 0.89
CA GLN A 99 27.04 -5.06 1.17
C GLN A 99 27.09 -3.85 2.13
N ASN A 100 25.97 -3.17 2.36
CA ASN A 100 25.93 -2.07 3.31
C ASN A 100 26.12 -2.64 4.73
N LYS A 101 27.27 -2.39 5.35
CA LYS A 101 27.60 -2.83 6.71
C LYS A 101 26.91 -1.93 7.74
N ILE A 102 25.60 -2.10 7.85
CA ILE A 102 24.70 -1.29 8.66
C ILE A 102 23.92 -2.21 9.58
N ASP A 103 23.93 -1.91 10.87
CA ASP A 103 23.25 -2.75 11.87
C ASP A 103 21.79 -2.31 12.06
N SER A 104 21.59 -1.03 12.37
CA SER A 104 20.26 -0.45 12.60
C SER A 104 20.28 1.05 12.33
N VAL A 105 19.18 1.56 11.78
CA VAL A 105 18.98 3.00 11.55
C VAL A 105 17.84 3.47 12.41
N SER A 106 18.04 4.56 13.16
CA SER A 106 16.99 5.14 14.00
C SER A 106 15.93 5.84 13.16
N GLU A 107 14.69 5.88 13.64
CA GLU A 107 13.59 6.60 12.98
C GLU A 107 13.95 8.06 12.66
N PRO A 108 14.56 8.86 13.57
CA PRO A 108 14.99 10.22 13.23
C PRO A 108 15.97 10.28 12.05
N SER A 109 16.84 9.28 11.90
CA SER A 109 17.78 9.22 10.78
C SER A 109 17.06 8.86 9.48
N ILE A 110 16.09 7.92 9.52
CA ILE A 110 15.21 7.63 8.37
C ILE A 110 14.48 8.90 7.93
N LYS A 111 13.93 9.69 8.86
CA LYS A 111 13.27 10.96 8.55
C LYS A 111 14.21 11.92 7.79
N LYS A 112 15.45 12.08 8.26
CA LYS A 112 16.46 12.92 7.60
C LYS A 112 16.85 12.41 6.22
N ILE A 113 16.98 11.10 6.06
CA ILE A 113 17.24 10.47 4.75
C ILE A 113 16.07 10.77 3.79
N LEU A 114 14.83 10.52 4.21
CA LEU A 114 13.64 10.75 3.38
C LEU A 114 13.46 12.23 3.01
N LYS A 115 13.86 13.16 3.89
CA LYS A 115 13.86 14.60 3.62
C LYS A 115 15.00 15.06 2.70
N GLY A 116 16.01 14.21 2.47
CA GLY A 116 17.21 14.52 1.68
C GLY A 116 18.30 15.25 2.45
N GLU A 117 18.20 15.30 3.79
CA GLU A 117 19.18 15.94 4.67
C GLU A 117 20.41 15.04 4.87
N TYR A 118 20.20 13.73 4.94
CA TYR A 118 21.25 12.71 4.97
C TYR A 118 21.37 12.09 3.59
N THR A 119 22.56 12.23 3.00
CA THR A 119 22.84 11.84 1.63
C THR A 119 23.91 10.75 1.55
N HIS A 120 24.63 10.52 2.64
CA HIS A 120 25.63 9.46 2.78
C HIS A 120 25.37 8.65 4.04
N TRP A 121 25.75 7.37 4.02
CA TRP A 121 25.60 6.50 5.20
C TRP A 121 26.43 6.98 6.41
N SER A 122 27.55 7.66 6.15
CA SER A 122 28.33 8.34 7.18
C SER A 122 27.60 9.49 7.89
N ASP A 123 26.57 10.07 7.26
CA ASP A 123 25.75 11.12 7.89
C ASP A 123 24.86 10.53 9.01
N VAL A 124 24.51 9.26 8.88
CA VAL A 124 23.75 8.49 9.88
C VAL A 124 24.65 8.05 11.02
N ASN A 125 25.80 7.47 10.67
CA ASN A 125 26.81 7.05 11.62
C ASN A 125 28.21 7.28 11.01
N PRO A 126 29.05 8.15 11.59
CA PRO A 126 30.38 8.46 11.06
C PRO A 126 31.33 7.26 10.90
N ASN A 127 31.06 6.14 11.57
CA ASN A 127 31.86 4.91 11.46
C ASN A 127 31.45 4.02 10.27
N TRP A 128 30.34 4.33 9.59
CA TRP A 128 29.92 3.61 8.39
C TRP A 128 30.61 4.16 7.15
N GLU A 129 30.56 3.39 6.06
CA GLU A 129 31.13 3.82 4.80
C GLU A 129 30.51 5.15 4.33
N ALA A 130 31.34 6.07 3.84
CA ALA A 130 30.89 7.32 3.23
C ALA A 130 30.30 7.09 1.81
N LYS A 131 29.42 6.10 1.70
CA LYS A 131 28.71 5.75 0.46
C LYS A 131 27.48 6.63 0.32
N PRO A 132 27.17 7.11 -0.90
CA PRO A 132 25.91 7.78 -1.17
C PRO A 132 24.72 6.88 -0.83
N ILE A 133 23.65 7.49 -0.33
CA ILE A 133 22.38 6.82 -0.10
C ILE A 133 21.56 6.92 -1.38
N HIS A 134 21.30 5.76 -1.99
CA HIS A 134 20.43 5.66 -3.16
C HIS A 134 19.06 5.16 -2.74
N PHE A 135 18.11 6.08 -2.54
CA PHE A 135 16.78 5.73 -2.04
C PHE A 135 15.81 5.48 -3.20
N PHE A 136 15.32 4.24 -3.35
CA PHE A 136 14.31 3.91 -4.35
C PHE A 136 12.89 4.17 -3.85
N ALA A 137 12.01 4.69 -4.72
CA ALA A 137 10.61 4.92 -4.39
C ALA A 137 9.71 4.73 -5.62
N ARG A 138 8.49 4.23 -5.40
CA ARG A 138 7.48 4.17 -6.46
C ARG A 138 6.69 5.48 -6.53
N THR A 139 6.56 6.04 -7.71
CA THR A 139 5.58 7.10 -7.99
C THR A 139 4.16 6.53 -8.00
N GLN A 140 3.17 7.34 -7.63
CA GLN A 140 1.74 6.95 -7.62
C GLN A 140 1.46 5.66 -6.83
N SER A 141 2.21 5.43 -5.76
CA SER A 141 2.09 4.25 -4.90
C SER A 141 1.50 4.62 -3.55
N GLY A 142 0.49 3.85 -3.11
CA GLY A 142 -0.13 4.03 -1.81
C GLY A 142 0.84 3.79 -0.65
N THR A 143 1.73 2.78 -0.75
CA THR A 143 2.79 2.54 0.23
C THR A 143 3.74 3.74 0.34
N THR A 144 4.11 4.34 -0.80
CA THR A 144 4.95 5.54 -0.82
C THR A 144 4.25 6.70 -0.12
N SER A 145 2.98 6.95 -0.44
CA SER A 145 2.20 8.00 0.21
C SER A 145 2.09 7.78 1.72
N LEU A 146 1.87 6.54 2.16
CA LEU A 146 1.79 6.19 3.59
C LEU A 146 3.12 6.49 4.31
N ILE A 147 4.25 6.01 3.76
CA ILE A 147 5.57 6.22 4.35
C ILE A 147 5.93 7.72 4.38
N LEU A 148 5.73 8.43 3.28
CA LEU A 148 6.10 9.83 3.21
C LEU A 148 5.24 10.70 4.14
N LYS A 149 3.93 10.43 4.28
CA LYS A 149 3.06 11.10 5.26
C LYS A 149 3.47 10.80 6.70
N ALA A 150 3.90 9.57 6.99
CA ALA A 150 4.27 9.16 8.35
C ALA A 150 5.62 9.74 8.80
N PHE A 151 6.57 9.89 7.88
CA PHE A 151 7.95 10.30 8.20
C PHE A 151 8.28 11.74 7.78
N THR A 152 7.48 12.36 6.92
CA THR A 152 7.74 13.68 6.35
C THR A 152 6.49 14.54 6.30
N ASP A 153 6.65 15.79 5.90
CA ASP A 153 5.56 16.77 5.78
C ASP A 153 4.90 16.74 4.38
N SER A 154 5.12 15.67 3.61
CA SER A 154 4.64 15.53 2.22
C SER A 154 4.34 14.06 1.91
N ASP A 155 3.46 13.81 0.95
CA ASP A 155 3.15 12.48 0.42
C ASP A 155 3.75 12.24 -0.99
N LYS A 156 4.60 13.17 -1.45
CA LYS A 156 5.15 13.17 -2.81
C LYS A 156 6.63 12.80 -2.82
N VAL A 157 6.98 11.95 -3.79
CA VAL A 157 8.36 11.64 -4.13
C VAL A 157 9.07 12.93 -4.56
N ARG A 158 10.24 13.18 -3.98
CA ARG A 158 11.12 14.32 -4.29
C ARG A 158 12.25 13.90 -5.23
N SER A 159 12.98 14.87 -5.79
CA SER A 159 14.00 14.64 -6.81
C SER A 159 15.21 13.79 -6.37
N HIS A 160 15.44 13.61 -5.06
CA HIS A 160 16.54 12.79 -4.55
C HIS A 160 16.21 11.30 -4.46
N PHE A 161 14.94 10.92 -4.65
CA PHE A 161 14.55 9.53 -4.79
C PHE A 161 14.80 9.04 -6.23
N ILE A 162 15.13 7.77 -6.35
CA ILE A 162 15.25 7.08 -7.63
C ILE A 162 13.92 6.36 -7.89
N GLU A 163 13.19 6.82 -8.90
CA GLU A 163 11.90 6.24 -9.27
C GLU A 163 12.04 4.81 -9.79
N CYS A 164 11.08 3.95 -9.44
CA CYS A 164 10.96 2.56 -9.89
C CYS A 164 9.48 2.19 -10.13
N ALA A 165 9.24 1.18 -10.97
CA ALA A 165 7.91 0.91 -11.53
C ALA A 165 7.01 0.07 -10.60
N SER A 166 7.57 -0.90 -9.87
CA SER A 166 6.84 -1.86 -9.04
C SER A 166 7.66 -2.25 -7.80
N ASN A 167 7.04 -2.92 -6.82
CA ASN A 167 7.76 -3.37 -5.62
C ASN A 167 8.95 -4.28 -5.99
N SER A 168 8.74 -5.21 -6.93
CA SER A 168 9.79 -6.09 -7.43
C SER A 168 10.89 -5.32 -8.16
N ASP A 169 10.55 -4.30 -8.96
CA ASP A 169 11.55 -3.47 -9.64
C ASP A 169 12.40 -2.67 -8.64
N CYS A 170 11.78 -2.00 -7.67
CA CYS A 170 12.50 -1.27 -6.63
C CYS A 170 13.43 -2.19 -5.84
N PHE A 171 12.94 -3.36 -5.43
CA PHE A 171 13.72 -4.34 -4.69
C PHE A 171 14.91 -4.86 -5.51
N ASN A 172 14.69 -5.26 -6.76
CA ASN A 172 15.77 -5.75 -7.62
C ASN A 172 16.82 -4.69 -7.93
N ARG A 173 16.40 -3.43 -8.14
CA ARG A 173 17.33 -2.31 -8.39
C ARG A 173 18.12 -1.94 -7.14
N MET A 174 17.50 -2.00 -5.96
CA MET A 174 18.18 -1.85 -4.67
C MET A 174 19.25 -2.94 -4.51
N LEU A 175 18.93 -4.21 -4.78
CA LEU A 175 19.92 -5.30 -4.70
C LEU A 175 21.10 -5.15 -5.66
N GLY A 176 20.96 -4.39 -6.76
CA GLY A 176 22.02 -4.15 -7.73
C GLY A 176 22.90 -2.93 -7.45
N MET A 177 22.59 -2.12 -6.43
CA MET A 177 23.24 -0.82 -6.21
C MET A 177 23.77 -0.71 -4.78
N HIS A 178 25.09 -0.73 -4.62
CA HIS A 178 25.72 -0.52 -3.32
C HIS A 178 25.38 0.86 -2.76
N GLY A 179 25.10 0.97 -1.46
CA GLY A 179 24.63 2.19 -0.82
C GLY A 179 23.12 2.42 -0.93
N SER A 180 22.38 1.54 -1.62
CA SER A 180 20.95 1.74 -1.81
C SER A 180 20.06 1.23 -0.67
N THR A 181 18.83 1.75 -0.64
CA THR A 181 17.78 1.39 0.30
C THR A 181 16.40 1.51 -0.34
N TYR A 182 15.45 0.73 0.15
CA TYR A 182 14.04 0.66 -0.25
C TYR A 182 13.18 0.26 0.96
N TRP A 183 11.86 0.12 0.82
CA TRP A 183 10.93 -0.34 1.86
C TRP A 183 9.94 -1.41 1.38
#